data_AF-A0A949FVW4-F1
#
_entry.id   AF-A0A949FVW4-F1
#
_cell.length_a   1.000
_cell.length_b   1.000
_cell.length_c   1.000
_cell.angle_alpha   90.00
_cell.angle_beta   90.00
_cell.angle_gamma   90.00
#
_symmetry.space_group_name_H-M   'P 1'
#
loop_
_entity.id
_entity.type
_entity.pdbx_description
1 polymer ?
#
loop_
_entity_poly.entity_id
_entity_poly.type
_entity_poly.pdbx_seq_one_letter_code
_entity_poly.pdbx_strand_id
1 'polypeptide(L)'
;MKIWTYRFTPIIDGRVIPVALETSWSWSRLVVPEPAPGHATLSDRQDYFRDPYRLHELSIDTPNGPVRLVAGPRNAWSYGLKVMRGEQTLWQSHDDPHAYLAKMQDMMTSRQDGRPVFEGSAFKRNAPAIITDIALGLLFFVLGKTTDLRTAALVTACVGLSLLPLQWLINRFAANKIDLLGGLALFGVVMMLVSAGFSWAFESEFAVQLKATIMGCIAATCFAVDALTGGRVMARRLSTYLAYRDLNLRRLSVGMAACGYTMAGLNLAVAMMFSKDTWLYYTTWGDFVVVIVLTQWALNWARTAR
;
A
#
# COMPACT_ATOMS: atom_id res chain seq x y z
N MET A 1 4.54 9.61 -16.00
CA MET A 1 4.23 9.06 -17.33
C MET A 1 2.72 8.93 -17.45
N LYS A 2 2.11 9.34 -18.57
CA LYS A 2 0.67 9.13 -18.81
C LYS A 2 0.44 7.63 -19.06
N ILE A 3 -0.54 7.04 -18.39
CA ILE A 3 -0.84 5.61 -18.48
C ILE A 3 -2.01 5.37 -19.40
N TRP A 4 -3.05 6.20 -19.26
CA TRP A 4 -4.30 6.03 -19.97
C TRP A 4 -4.97 7.36 -20.27
N THR A 5 -5.86 7.38 -21.27
CA THR A 5 -6.69 8.54 -21.61
C THR A 5 -8.12 8.09 -21.85
N TYR A 6 -9.06 8.61 -21.05
CA TYR A 6 -10.48 8.50 -21.36
C TYR A 6 -10.85 9.62 -22.32
N ARG A 7 -11.51 9.28 -23.43
CA ARG A 7 -11.95 10.24 -24.43
C ARG A 7 -13.46 10.31 -24.43
N PHE A 8 -13.99 11.52 -24.38
CA PHE A 8 -15.40 11.83 -24.45
C PHE A 8 -15.63 12.79 -25.61
N THR A 9 -16.76 12.63 -26.29
CA THR A 9 -17.17 13.47 -27.43
C THR A 9 -18.60 13.96 -27.21
N PRO A 10 -18.85 14.78 -26.16
CA PRO A 10 -20.15 15.40 -25.97
C PRO A 10 -20.52 16.28 -27.18
N ILE A 11 -21.80 16.23 -27.56
CA ILE A 11 -22.38 17.13 -28.57
C ILE A 11 -23.12 18.23 -27.81
N ILE A 12 -22.63 19.46 -27.92
CA ILE A 12 -23.14 20.64 -27.20
C ILE A 12 -23.47 21.69 -28.24
N ASP A 13 -24.72 22.17 -28.25
CA ASP A 13 -25.23 23.14 -29.24
C ASP A 13 -24.90 22.74 -30.71
N GLY A 14 -24.98 21.44 -31.02
CA GLY A 14 -24.70 20.90 -32.35
C GLY A 14 -23.21 20.82 -32.73
N ARG A 15 -22.29 21.13 -31.80
CA ARG A 15 -20.84 20.99 -31.99
C ARG A 15 -20.28 19.84 -31.15
N VAL A 16 -19.36 19.08 -31.73
CA VAL A 16 -18.60 18.06 -31.00
C VAL A 16 -17.49 18.77 -30.24
N ILE A 17 -17.49 18.67 -28.91
CA ILE A 17 -16.41 19.19 -28.06
C ILE A 17 -15.59 18.00 -27.59
N PRO A 18 -14.37 17.76 -28.12
CA PRO A 18 -13.54 16.68 -27.64
C PRO A 18 -13.07 16.98 -26.20
N VAL A 19 -13.25 16.02 -25.30
CA VAL A 19 -12.79 16.12 -23.91
C VAL A 19 -11.98 14.88 -23.59
N ALA A 20 -10.80 15.07 -22.98
CA ALA A 20 -9.93 13.97 -22.59
C ALA A 20 -9.63 14.03 -21.09
N LEU A 21 -9.76 12.91 -20.39
CA LEU A 21 -9.24 12.74 -19.05
C LEU A 21 -8.00 11.86 -19.12
N GLU A 22 -6.84 12.47 -18.99
CA GLU A 22 -5.55 11.80 -18.90
C GLU A 22 -5.31 11.31 -17.48
N THR A 23 -4.90 10.06 -17.32
CA THR A 23 -4.68 9.45 -16.00
C THR A 23 -3.30 8.80 -15.88
N SER A 24 -2.75 8.90 -14.68
CA SER A 24 -1.48 8.32 -14.24
C SER A 24 -1.66 7.75 -12.82
N TRP A 25 -0.66 7.04 -12.30
CA TRP A 25 -0.66 6.51 -10.93
C TRP A 25 -0.77 7.61 -9.86
N SER A 26 -0.25 8.80 -10.15
CA SER A 26 -0.13 9.89 -9.18
C SER A 26 -0.91 11.16 -9.55
N TRP A 27 -1.52 11.22 -10.72
CA TRP A 27 -2.25 12.41 -11.17
C TRP A 27 -3.31 12.07 -12.20
N SER A 28 -4.27 12.97 -12.33
CA SER A 28 -5.19 13.02 -13.47
C SER A 28 -5.29 14.45 -14.00
N ARG A 29 -5.65 14.57 -15.27
CA ARG A 29 -5.78 15.86 -15.95
C ARG A 29 -6.95 15.82 -16.92
N LEU A 30 -7.97 16.63 -16.68
CA LEU A 30 -9.01 16.90 -17.64
C LEU A 30 -8.51 17.95 -18.64
N VAL A 31 -8.69 17.69 -19.94
CA VAL A 31 -8.17 18.50 -21.03
C VAL A 31 -9.26 18.71 -22.07
N VAL A 32 -9.43 19.95 -22.50
CA VAL A 32 -10.25 20.34 -23.64
C VAL A 32 -9.31 21.01 -24.65
N PRO A 33 -8.92 20.30 -25.72
CA PRO A 33 -8.11 20.90 -26.76
C PRO A 33 -8.96 21.90 -27.55
N GLU A 34 -8.48 23.14 -27.60
CA GLU A 34 -9.04 24.24 -28.41
C GLU A 34 -10.58 24.37 -28.30
N PRO A 35 -11.10 24.86 -27.16
CA PRO A 35 -12.55 24.93 -26.93
C PRO A 35 -13.30 25.80 -27.95
N ALA A 36 -12.59 26.73 -28.60
CA ALA A 36 -13.03 27.52 -29.75
C ALA A 36 -11.81 27.86 -30.62
N PRO A 37 -11.99 28.15 -31.93
CA PRO A 37 -10.87 28.48 -32.82
C PRO A 37 -10.00 29.60 -32.23
N GLY A 38 -8.69 29.36 -32.13
CA GLY A 38 -7.74 30.33 -31.59
C GLY A 38 -7.70 30.45 -30.05
N HIS A 39 -8.43 29.62 -29.31
CA HIS A 39 -8.36 29.57 -27.85
C HIS A 39 -7.33 28.54 -27.36
N ALA A 40 -6.62 28.89 -26.28
CA ALA A 40 -5.67 27.99 -25.65
C ALA A 40 -6.37 26.73 -25.10
N THR A 41 -5.62 25.63 -25.02
CA THR A 41 -6.08 24.39 -24.39
C THR A 41 -6.42 24.65 -22.91
N LEU A 42 -7.64 24.32 -22.51
CA LEU A 42 -8.06 24.36 -21.11
C LEU A 42 -7.71 23.04 -20.45
N SER A 43 -7.20 23.09 -19.22
CA SER A 43 -6.97 21.87 -18.46
C SER A 43 -7.06 22.06 -16.96
N ASP A 44 -7.66 21.09 -16.29
CA ASP A 44 -7.68 20.95 -14.84
C ASP A 44 -6.81 19.76 -14.47
N ARG A 45 -5.87 19.94 -13.54
CA ARG A 45 -4.93 18.89 -13.12
C ARG A 45 -5.03 18.70 -11.63
N GLN A 46 -5.01 17.44 -11.23
CA GLN A 46 -4.98 17.02 -9.84
C GLN A 46 -3.81 16.08 -9.58
N ASP A 47 -3.05 16.33 -8.53
CA ASP A 47 -1.99 15.45 -8.05
C ASP A 47 -2.47 14.71 -6.79
N TYR A 48 -2.60 13.39 -6.87
CA TYR A 48 -3.21 12.57 -5.82
C TYR A 48 -2.42 12.51 -4.52
N PHE A 49 -1.15 12.93 -4.53
CA PHE A 49 -0.32 12.98 -3.33
C PHE A 49 -0.23 14.38 -2.72
N ARG A 50 -0.77 15.39 -3.39
CA ARG A 50 -0.75 16.80 -2.94
C ARG A 50 -2.13 17.34 -2.67
N ASP A 51 -3.08 17.00 -3.53
CA ASP A 51 -4.42 17.53 -3.54
C ASP A 51 -5.43 16.48 -3.03
N PRO A 52 -6.37 16.86 -2.15
CA PRO A 52 -7.49 16.01 -1.79
C PRO A 52 -8.23 15.53 -3.05
N TYR A 53 -8.73 14.29 -3.02
CA TYR A 53 -9.44 13.76 -4.17
C TYR A 53 -10.76 14.53 -4.40
N ARG A 54 -10.98 14.99 -5.62
CA ARG A 54 -12.09 15.86 -6.04
C ARG A 54 -12.45 15.59 -7.49
N LEU A 55 -13.60 16.05 -7.92
CA LEU A 55 -13.98 16.04 -9.33
C LEU A 55 -13.09 17.03 -10.10
N HIS A 56 -12.80 16.68 -11.36
CA HIS A 56 -12.22 17.61 -12.32
C HIS A 56 -13.31 18.51 -12.84
N GLU A 57 -13.05 19.81 -12.89
CA GLU A 57 -14.01 20.80 -13.34
C GLU A 57 -13.37 21.78 -14.33
N LEU A 58 -14.02 21.96 -15.48
CA LEU A 58 -13.66 22.98 -16.46
C LEU A 58 -14.91 23.73 -16.91
N SER A 59 -14.77 25.04 -17.15
CA SER A 59 -15.84 25.85 -17.76
C SER A 59 -15.40 26.27 -19.16
N ILE A 60 -16.30 26.12 -20.13
CA ILE A 60 -16.10 26.58 -21.50
C ILE A 60 -17.21 27.59 -21.82
N ASP A 61 -16.84 28.72 -22.39
CA ASP A 61 -17.81 29.69 -22.88
C ASP A 61 -18.35 29.24 -24.24
N THR A 62 -19.67 29.05 -24.31
CA THR A 62 -20.39 28.74 -25.56
C THR A 62 -21.31 29.90 -25.93
N PRO A 63 -21.75 30.02 -27.21
CA PRO A 63 -22.67 31.08 -27.62
C PRO A 63 -23.95 31.15 -26.79
N ASN A 64 -24.38 30.01 -26.23
CA ASN A 64 -25.58 29.87 -25.41
C ASN A 64 -25.29 29.95 -23.89
N GLY A 65 -24.10 30.43 -23.50
CA GLY A 65 -23.66 30.59 -22.11
C GLY A 65 -22.55 29.63 -21.68
N PRO A 66 -22.03 29.76 -20.45
CA PRO A 66 -20.95 28.91 -19.96
C PRO A 66 -21.43 27.47 -19.72
N VAL A 67 -20.60 26.51 -20.10
CA VAL A 67 -20.83 25.07 -19.95
C VAL A 67 -19.76 24.48 -19.04
N ARG A 68 -20.19 23.80 -17.98
CA ARG A 68 -19.34 23.11 -17.01
C ARG A 68 -19.17 21.65 -17.40
N LEU A 69 -17.93 21.23 -17.52
CA LEU A 69 -17.49 19.85 -17.72
C LEU A 69 -16.98 19.30 -16.40
N VAL A 70 -17.61 18.23 -15.91
CA VAL A 70 -17.28 17.61 -14.63
C VAL A 70 -16.92 16.14 -14.84
N ALA A 71 -15.67 15.76 -14.56
CA ALA A 71 -15.17 14.41 -14.72
C ALA A 71 -14.74 13.78 -13.39
N GLY A 72 -15.06 12.49 -13.21
CA GLY A 72 -14.81 11.79 -11.95
C GLY A 72 -14.95 10.28 -12.07
N PRO A 73 -14.62 9.54 -10.99
CA PRO A 73 -14.65 8.09 -11.01
C PRO A 73 -16.10 7.57 -10.98
N ARG A 74 -16.44 6.72 -11.94
CA ARG A 74 -17.73 6.02 -12.01
C ARG A 74 -17.70 4.73 -11.21
N ASN A 75 -16.61 3.99 -11.32
CA ASN A 75 -16.35 2.77 -10.55
C ASN A 75 -14.83 2.67 -10.30
N ALA A 76 -14.37 1.53 -9.77
CA ALA A 76 -12.95 1.31 -9.48
C ALA A 76 -12.01 1.39 -10.71
N TRP A 77 -12.56 1.28 -11.93
CA TRP A 77 -11.78 1.09 -13.16
C TRP A 77 -12.09 2.12 -14.26
N SER A 78 -13.09 2.97 -14.09
CA SER A 78 -13.58 3.85 -15.15
C SER A 78 -14.02 5.21 -14.61
N TYR A 79 -14.00 6.18 -15.51
CA TYR A 79 -14.38 7.56 -15.24
C TYR A 79 -15.60 7.96 -16.08
N GLY A 80 -16.46 8.79 -15.50
CA GLY A 80 -17.57 9.42 -16.18
C GLY A 80 -17.33 10.91 -16.37
N LEU A 81 -17.92 11.45 -17.44
CA LEU A 81 -18.04 12.89 -17.69
C LEU A 81 -19.53 13.30 -17.64
N LYS A 82 -19.80 14.44 -17.03
CA LYS A 82 -21.08 15.14 -17.02
C LYS A 82 -20.87 16.56 -17.53
N VAL A 83 -21.78 17.01 -18.39
CA VAL A 83 -21.77 18.35 -19.00
C VAL A 83 -23.04 19.08 -18.58
N MET A 84 -22.88 20.28 -18.02
CA MET A 84 -24.00 21.04 -17.45
C MET A 84 -23.94 22.50 -17.88
N ARG A 85 -25.11 23.12 -18.04
CA ARG A 85 -25.29 24.57 -18.19
C ARG A 85 -26.23 25.02 -17.09
N GLY A 86 -25.70 25.78 -16.12
CA GLY A 86 -26.40 25.98 -14.86
C GLY A 86 -26.72 24.64 -14.19
N GLU A 87 -27.99 24.41 -13.88
CA GLU A 87 -28.50 23.16 -13.31
C GLU A 87 -28.92 22.12 -14.37
N GLN A 88 -29.00 22.51 -15.65
CA GLN A 88 -29.43 21.62 -16.72
C GLN A 88 -28.27 20.72 -17.17
N THR A 89 -28.49 19.41 -17.13
CA THR A 89 -27.56 18.44 -17.71
C THR A 89 -27.77 18.37 -19.21
N LEU A 90 -26.75 18.77 -19.99
CA LEU A 90 -26.79 18.74 -21.45
C LEU A 90 -26.37 17.39 -22.01
N TRP A 91 -25.38 16.77 -21.35
CA TRP A 91 -24.84 15.49 -21.76
C TRP A 91 -24.23 14.77 -20.56
N GLN A 92 -24.37 13.45 -20.53
CA GLN A 92 -23.68 12.61 -19.57
C GLN A 92 -23.24 11.31 -20.23
N SER A 93 -22.05 10.84 -19.86
CA SER A 93 -21.53 9.56 -20.38
C SER A 93 -22.33 8.36 -19.88
N HIS A 94 -22.89 8.44 -18.68
CA HIS A 94 -23.64 7.39 -18.00
C HIS A 94 -24.66 8.01 -17.03
N ASP A 95 -25.62 7.22 -16.57
CA ASP A 95 -26.69 7.68 -15.65
C ASP A 95 -26.17 8.19 -14.30
N ASP A 96 -25.15 7.53 -13.76
CA ASP A 96 -24.38 8.01 -12.61
C ASP A 96 -22.88 8.03 -12.96
N PRO A 97 -22.38 9.18 -13.44
CA PRO A 97 -21.00 9.30 -13.89
C PRO A 97 -20.00 9.41 -12.73
N HIS A 98 -20.46 9.65 -11.49
CA HIS A 98 -19.60 9.95 -10.34
C HIS A 98 -19.91 9.07 -9.10
N ALA A 99 -20.65 7.98 -9.27
CA ALA A 99 -21.08 7.05 -8.20
C ALA A 99 -19.96 6.62 -7.23
N TYR A 100 -18.73 6.50 -7.72
CA TYR A 100 -17.58 6.00 -6.95
C TYR A 100 -16.77 7.11 -6.28
N LEU A 101 -17.17 8.37 -6.42
CA LEU A 101 -16.44 9.51 -5.85
C LEU A 101 -16.26 9.36 -4.34
N ALA A 102 -17.34 9.10 -3.60
CA ALA A 102 -17.30 9.00 -2.14
C ALA A 102 -16.32 7.89 -1.68
N LYS A 103 -16.32 6.74 -2.36
CA LYS A 103 -15.42 5.63 -2.05
C LYS A 103 -13.97 5.95 -2.42
N MET A 104 -13.73 6.65 -3.53
CA MET A 104 -12.39 7.08 -3.91
C MET A 104 -11.83 8.14 -2.96
N GLN A 105 -12.65 9.10 -2.54
CA GLN A 105 -12.31 10.08 -1.51
C GLN A 105 -11.96 9.41 -0.19
N ASP A 106 -12.75 8.42 0.22
CA ASP A 106 -12.47 7.65 1.45
C ASP A 106 -11.12 6.90 1.41
N MET A 107 -10.76 6.37 0.24
CA MET A 107 -9.49 5.65 0.06
C MET A 107 -8.30 6.59 -0.03
N MET A 108 -8.44 7.73 -0.71
CA MET A 108 -7.33 8.62 -1.09
C MET A 108 -7.19 9.85 -0.18
N THR A 109 -8.22 10.20 0.59
CA THR A 109 -8.27 11.38 1.45
C THR A 109 -8.49 10.98 2.91
N SER A 110 -7.66 11.53 3.80
CA SER A 110 -7.68 11.21 5.22
C SER A 110 -8.94 11.77 5.86
N ARG A 111 -9.63 10.93 6.64
CA ARG A 111 -10.84 11.33 7.37
C ARG A 111 -10.56 12.29 8.53
N GLN A 112 -9.31 12.41 8.97
CA GLN A 112 -8.94 13.25 10.12
C GLN A 112 -8.74 14.72 9.72
N ASP A 113 -8.13 14.97 8.57
CA ASP A 113 -7.67 16.30 8.17
C ASP A 113 -8.01 16.68 6.72
N GLY A 114 -8.70 15.80 5.97
CA GLY A 114 -9.15 16.08 4.61
C GLY A 114 -8.03 16.17 3.57
N ARG A 115 -6.81 15.73 3.90
CA ARG A 115 -5.63 15.79 3.03
C ARG A 115 -5.28 14.41 2.46
N PRO A 116 -4.41 14.30 1.43
CA PRO A 116 -4.06 13.01 0.82
C PRO A 116 -3.51 11.95 1.78
N VAL A 117 -4.05 10.75 1.76
CA VAL A 117 -3.66 9.69 2.70
C VAL A 117 -2.19 9.27 2.49
N PHE A 118 -1.76 9.28 1.23
CA PHE A 118 -0.42 8.89 0.83
C PHE A 118 0.59 10.02 0.96
N GLU A 119 1.66 9.80 1.72
CA GLU A 119 2.77 10.73 1.87
C GLU A 119 4.05 10.15 1.22
N GLY A 120 4.32 10.53 -0.03
CA GLY A 120 5.50 10.04 -0.76
C GLY A 120 6.84 10.41 -0.12
N SER A 121 6.91 11.47 0.69
CA SER A 121 8.10 11.85 1.47
C SER A 121 8.45 10.84 2.57
N ALA A 122 7.48 10.04 3.04
CA ALA A 122 7.74 9.02 4.06
C ALA A 122 8.77 8.00 3.56
N PHE A 123 8.67 7.55 2.31
CA PHE A 123 9.64 6.60 1.74
C PHE A 123 11.04 7.18 1.65
N LYS A 124 11.18 8.46 1.29
CA LYS A 124 12.51 9.11 1.24
C LYS A 124 13.12 9.24 2.63
N ARG A 125 12.31 9.62 3.62
CA ARG A 125 12.74 9.72 5.03
C ARG A 125 13.17 8.37 5.60
N ASN A 126 12.46 7.32 5.22
CA ASN A 126 12.65 5.96 5.71
C ASN A 126 13.56 5.11 4.82
N ALA A 127 14.08 5.67 3.72
CA ALA A 127 14.84 4.94 2.71
C ALA A 127 16.04 4.18 3.30
N PRO A 128 16.85 4.75 4.23
CA PRO A 128 17.97 4.01 4.81
C PRO A 128 17.53 2.69 5.47
N ALA A 129 16.51 2.72 6.33
CA ALA A 129 15.98 1.52 6.97
C ALA A 129 15.42 0.51 5.97
N ILE A 130 14.65 0.98 4.97
CA ILE A 130 14.07 0.11 3.93
C ILE A 130 15.18 -0.56 3.11
N ILE A 131 16.21 0.17 2.72
CA ILE A 131 17.35 -0.35 1.96
C ILE A 131 18.11 -1.38 2.81
N THR A 132 18.31 -1.11 4.10
CA THR A 132 18.96 -2.05 5.02
C THR A 132 18.20 -3.37 5.14
N ASP A 133 16.88 -3.31 5.30
CA ASP A 133 16.02 -4.49 5.31
C ASP A 133 16.11 -5.29 4.00
N ILE A 134 16.02 -4.62 2.85
CA ILE A 134 16.14 -5.26 1.53
C ILE A 134 17.52 -5.91 1.37
N ALA A 135 18.59 -5.21 1.77
CA ALA A 135 19.95 -5.71 1.67
C ALA A 135 20.18 -6.95 2.55
N LEU A 136 19.65 -6.97 3.78
CA LEU A 136 19.71 -8.14 4.65
C LEU A 136 18.90 -9.31 4.10
N GLY A 137 17.70 -9.05 3.59
CA GLY A 137 16.87 -10.07 2.94
C GLY A 137 17.54 -10.66 1.70
N LEU A 138 18.14 -9.81 0.86
CA LEU A 138 18.89 -10.24 -0.33
C LEU A 138 20.14 -11.04 0.05
N LEU A 139 20.88 -10.59 1.07
CA LEU A 139 22.03 -11.32 1.60
C LEU A 139 21.61 -12.73 2.04
N PHE A 140 20.53 -12.84 2.82
CA PHE A 140 20.00 -14.14 3.24
C PHE A 140 19.60 -15.01 2.05
N PHE A 141 18.92 -14.44 1.05
CA PHE A 141 18.51 -15.17 -0.14
C PHE A 141 19.70 -15.69 -0.95
N VAL A 142 20.71 -14.85 -1.18
CA VAL A 142 21.93 -15.24 -1.91
C VAL A 142 22.67 -16.33 -1.15
N LEU A 143 22.87 -16.18 0.15
CA LEU A 143 23.53 -17.20 0.97
C LEU A 143 22.71 -18.48 1.01
N GLY A 144 21.40 -18.43 1.20
CA GLY A 144 20.54 -19.61 1.19
C GLY A 144 20.52 -20.35 -0.15
N LYS A 145 20.98 -19.71 -1.24
CA LYS A 145 21.15 -20.33 -2.56
C LYS A 145 22.54 -20.88 -2.81
N THR A 146 23.57 -20.29 -2.22
CA THR A 146 24.97 -20.70 -2.42
C THR A 146 25.52 -21.58 -1.31
N THR A 147 24.87 -21.59 -0.14
CA THR A 147 25.24 -22.35 1.06
C THR A 147 24.01 -23.02 1.68
N ASP A 148 24.19 -23.67 2.82
CA ASP A 148 23.09 -24.24 3.59
C ASP A 148 22.29 -23.16 4.35
N LEU A 149 21.01 -23.45 4.61
CA LEU A 149 20.09 -22.52 5.26
C LEU A 149 20.57 -22.07 6.66
N ARG A 150 21.34 -22.91 7.36
CA ARG A 150 21.85 -22.60 8.71
C ARG A 150 22.96 -21.56 8.61
N THR A 151 23.96 -21.78 7.74
CA THR A 151 25.01 -20.78 7.49
C THR A 151 24.43 -19.46 7.00
N ALA A 152 23.45 -19.49 6.08
CA ALA A 152 22.77 -18.29 5.62
C ALA A 152 22.13 -17.52 6.78
N ALA A 153 21.39 -18.20 7.66
CA ALA A 153 20.75 -17.56 8.81
C ALA A 153 21.77 -16.96 9.80
N LEU A 154 22.84 -17.69 10.12
CA LEU A 154 23.86 -17.22 11.06
C LEU A 154 24.63 -16.02 10.52
N VAL A 155 25.07 -16.06 9.25
CA VAL A 155 25.81 -14.95 8.65
C VAL A 155 24.92 -13.71 8.53
N THR A 156 23.69 -13.85 8.04
CA THR A 156 22.75 -12.72 7.99
C THR A 156 22.46 -12.18 9.38
N ALA A 157 22.37 -13.04 10.41
CA ALA A 157 22.18 -12.59 11.78
C ALA A 157 23.39 -11.83 12.33
N CYS A 158 24.61 -12.31 12.08
CA CYS A 158 25.83 -11.59 12.47
C CYS A 158 25.92 -10.22 11.80
N VAL A 159 25.62 -10.12 10.51
CA VAL A 159 25.57 -8.84 9.78
C VAL A 159 24.45 -7.95 10.31
N GLY A 160 23.26 -8.50 10.57
CA GLY A 160 22.14 -7.73 11.10
C GLY A 160 22.40 -7.20 12.52
N LEU A 161 23.05 -7.97 13.38
CA LEU A 161 23.45 -7.55 14.72
C LEU A 161 24.59 -6.51 14.69
N SER A 162 25.50 -6.59 13.71
CA SER A 162 26.58 -5.59 13.56
C SER A 162 26.08 -4.21 13.13
N LEU A 163 24.83 -4.11 12.65
CA LEU A 163 24.19 -2.81 12.39
C LEU A 163 23.91 -2.02 13.67
N LEU A 164 23.78 -2.66 14.84
CA LEU A 164 23.58 -1.98 16.12
C LEU A 164 24.77 -1.07 16.47
N PRO A 165 26.02 -1.57 16.56
CA PRO A 165 27.18 -0.71 16.80
C PRO A 165 27.45 0.24 15.63
N LEU A 166 27.16 -0.15 14.38
CA LEU A 166 27.33 0.73 13.23
C LEU A 166 26.38 1.93 13.26
N GLN A 167 25.09 1.72 13.54
CA GLN A 167 24.12 2.80 13.71
C GLN A 167 24.50 3.69 14.89
N TRP A 168 24.94 3.10 16.00
CA TRP A 168 25.44 3.86 17.15
C TRP A 168 26.62 4.76 16.76
N LEU A 169 27.60 4.22 16.04
CA LEU A 169 28.79 4.94 15.59
C LEU A 169 28.42 6.10 14.65
N ILE A 170 27.57 5.85 13.66
CA ILE A 170 27.09 6.87 12.73
C ILE A 170 26.37 7.99 13.49
N ASN A 171 25.45 7.63 14.38
CA ASN A 171 24.69 8.63 15.15
C ASN A 171 25.54 9.39 16.18
N ARG A 172 26.72 8.86 16.53
CA ARG A 172 27.67 9.51 17.43
C ARG A 172 28.54 10.56 16.73
N PHE A 173 28.90 10.33 15.47
CA PHE A 173 29.89 11.12 14.73
C PHE A 173 29.35 11.88 13.53
N ALA A 174 28.21 11.48 12.95
CA ALA A 174 27.61 12.16 11.81
C ALA A 174 26.69 13.31 12.26
N ALA A 175 26.74 14.43 11.54
CA ALA A 175 25.85 15.57 11.76
C ALA A 175 24.38 15.23 11.46
N ASN A 176 24.14 14.32 10.50
CA ASN A 176 22.82 13.84 10.13
C ASN A 176 22.61 12.44 10.73
N LYS A 177 21.66 12.33 11.66
CA LYS A 177 21.28 11.04 12.24
C LYS A 177 20.59 10.19 11.18
N ILE A 178 21.03 8.94 11.06
CA ILE A 178 20.48 7.96 10.12
C ILE A 178 19.84 6.84 10.95
N ASP A 179 18.63 6.44 10.56
CA ASP A 179 17.96 5.31 11.16
C ASP A 179 18.06 4.10 10.22
N LEU A 180 19.00 3.19 10.52
CA LEU A 180 19.21 1.94 9.78
C LEU A 180 18.31 0.82 10.31
N LEU A 181 17.97 0.89 11.59
CA LEU A 181 17.19 -0.09 12.32
C LEU A 181 15.77 0.38 12.60
N GLY A 182 15.29 1.44 11.94
CA GLY A 182 13.90 1.92 12.05
C GLY A 182 12.87 0.98 11.43
N GLY A 183 13.36 -0.02 10.69
CA GLY A 183 12.59 -1.06 10.03
C GLY A 183 12.35 -2.32 10.87
N LEU A 184 12.05 -3.41 10.16
CA LEU A 184 11.82 -4.75 10.69
C LEU A 184 13.04 -5.66 10.53
N ALA A 185 14.19 -5.19 10.03
CA ALA A 185 15.42 -5.97 9.86
C ALA A 185 15.80 -6.78 11.09
N LEU A 186 15.92 -6.14 12.26
CA LEU A 186 16.33 -6.83 13.49
C LEU A 186 15.29 -7.86 13.94
N PHE A 187 14.00 -7.57 13.74
CA PHE A 187 12.94 -8.53 13.98
C PHE A 187 13.09 -9.74 13.05
N GLY A 188 13.33 -9.50 11.75
CA GLY A 188 13.62 -10.53 10.76
C GLY A 188 14.83 -11.39 11.15
N VAL A 189 15.91 -10.78 11.63
CA VAL A 189 17.12 -11.47 12.13
C VAL A 189 16.79 -12.39 13.30
N VAL A 190 16.05 -11.90 14.30
CA VAL A 190 15.61 -12.73 15.44
C VAL A 190 14.76 -13.90 14.95
N MET A 191 13.82 -13.65 14.04
CA MET A 191 12.97 -14.69 13.47
C MET A 191 13.78 -15.70 12.65
N MET A 192 14.81 -15.28 11.92
CA MET A 192 15.72 -16.19 11.22
C MET A 192 16.50 -17.08 12.19
N LEU A 193 17.00 -16.53 13.30
CA LEU A 193 17.69 -17.32 14.33
C LEU A 193 16.77 -18.34 14.99
N VAL A 194 15.53 -17.95 15.33
CA VAL A 194 14.51 -18.87 15.87
C VAL A 194 14.19 -19.96 14.85
N SER A 195 14.02 -19.59 13.58
CA SER A 195 13.79 -20.51 12.46
C SER A 195 14.95 -21.49 12.26
N ALA A 196 16.19 -21.03 12.36
CA ALA A 196 17.38 -21.85 12.24
C ALA A 196 17.53 -22.81 13.44
N GLY A 197 17.31 -22.31 14.67
CA GLY A 197 17.31 -23.13 15.88
C GLY A 197 16.23 -24.22 15.83
N PHE A 198 15.04 -23.91 15.33
CA PHE A 198 13.99 -24.90 15.11
C PHE A 198 14.42 -25.98 14.11
N SER A 199 15.05 -25.60 13.00
CA SER A 199 15.61 -26.53 12.01
C SER A 199 16.84 -27.30 12.49
N TRP A 200 17.42 -26.93 13.63
CA TRP A 200 18.48 -27.69 14.28
C TRP A 200 17.88 -28.70 15.28
N ALA A 201 16.84 -28.31 16.01
CA ALA A 201 16.17 -29.16 16.98
C ALA A 201 15.24 -30.21 16.36
N PHE A 202 14.66 -29.93 15.18
CA PHE A 202 13.67 -30.79 14.56
C PHE A 202 13.94 -30.98 13.06
N GLU A 203 14.09 -32.25 12.64
CA GLU A 203 14.33 -32.63 11.24
C GLU A 203 13.14 -33.38 10.61
N SER A 204 12.03 -33.56 11.35
CA SER A 204 10.86 -34.31 10.85
C SER A 204 10.00 -33.51 9.87
N GLU A 205 9.37 -34.20 8.92
CA GLU A 205 8.52 -33.55 7.91
C GLU A 205 7.34 -32.76 8.51
N PHE A 206 6.73 -33.29 9.57
CA PHE A 206 5.65 -32.59 10.28
C PHE A 206 6.16 -31.33 10.99
N ALA A 207 7.40 -31.35 11.50
CA ALA A 207 8.01 -30.16 12.08
C ALA A 207 8.19 -29.06 11.03
N VAL A 208 8.45 -29.39 9.76
CA VAL A 208 8.51 -28.39 8.67
C VAL A 208 7.16 -27.69 8.47
N GLN A 209 6.06 -28.44 8.51
CA GLN A 209 4.71 -27.86 8.39
C GLN A 209 4.36 -26.98 9.59
N LEU A 210 4.71 -27.42 10.79
CA LEU A 210 4.42 -26.71 12.05
C LEU A 210 5.33 -25.49 12.26
N LYS A 211 6.53 -25.50 11.68
CA LYS A 211 7.48 -24.38 11.73
C LYS A 211 6.83 -23.07 11.30
N ALA A 212 6.11 -23.07 10.17
CA ALA A 212 5.43 -21.88 9.66
C ALA A 212 4.36 -21.38 10.65
N THR A 213 3.58 -22.28 11.26
CA THR A 213 2.59 -21.94 12.29
C THR A 213 3.26 -21.34 13.53
N ILE A 214 4.32 -21.97 14.05
CA ILE A 214 5.02 -21.48 15.25
C ILE A 214 5.60 -20.09 15.01
N MET A 215 6.29 -19.90 13.87
CA MET A 215 6.84 -18.60 13.49
C MET A 215 5.76 -17.54 13.33
N GLY A 216 4.63 -17.90 12.70
CA GLY A 216 3.45 -17.03 12.58
C GLY A 216 2.87 -16.64 13.94
N CYS A 217 2.74 -17.59 14.86
CA CYS A 217 2.26 -17.34 16.22
C CYS A 217 3.21 -16.44 17.03
N ILE A 218 4.53 -16.63 16.91
CA ILE A 218 5.52 -15.77 17.57
C ILE A 218 5.38 -14.32 17.05
N ALA A 219 5.35 -14.14 15.72
CA ALA A 219 5.16 -12.82 15.13
C ALA A 219 3.84 -12.16 15.56
N ALA A 220 2.74 -12.92 15.51
CA ALA A 220 1.42 -12.47 15.92
C ALA A 220 1.40 -12.04 17.40
N THR A 221 2.09 -12.79 18.26
CA THR A 221 2.20 -12.48 19.69
C THR A 221 3.02 -11.20 19.91
N CYS A 222 4.11 -10.99 19.15
CA CYS A 222 4.86 -9.74 19.20
C CYS A 222 3.99 -8.53 18.84
N PHE A 223 3.14 -8.64 17.81
CA PHE A 223 2.16 -7.60 17.48
C PHE A 223 1.05 -7.48 18.54
N ALA A 224 0.57 -8.58 19.11
CA ALA A 224 -0.43 -8.53 20.18
C ALA A 224 0.10 -7.79 21.42
N VAL A 225 1.33 -8.08 21.83
CA VAL A 225 2.00 -7.38 22.93
C VAL A 225 2.25 -5.92 22.58
N ASP A 226 2.70 -5.63 21.36
CA ASP A 226 2.90 -4.26 20.88
C ASP A 226 1.57 -3.47 20.90
N ALA A 227 0.44 -4.10 20.57
CA ALA A 227 -0.88 -3.49 20.68
C ALA A 227 -1.27 -3.10 22.11
N LEU A 228 -0.85 -3.88 23.12
CA LEU A 228 -1.05 -3.52 24.53
C LEU A 228 -0.26 -2.26 24.91
N THR A 229 0.90 -2.03 24.29
CA THR A 229 1.71 -0.82 24.46
C THR A 229 1.31 0.35 23.55
N GLY A 230 0.24 0.19 22.77
CA GLY A 230 -0.28 1.20 21.85
C GLY A 230 0.35 1.22 20.46
N GLY A 231 1.08 0.17 20.06
CA GLY A 231 1.68 0.05 18.72
C GLY A 231 3.02 0.77 18.55
N ARG A 232 3.73 1.02 19.66
CA ARG A 232 4.89 1.93 19.67
C ARG A 232 6.16 1.33 19.09
N VAL A 233 6.24 0.00 18.97
CA VAL A 233 7.42 -0.73 18.52
C VAL A 233 7.18 -1.37 17.16
N MET A 234 6.38 -2.45 17.09
CA MET A 234 6.24 -3.26 15.87
C MET A 234 5.40 -2.58 14.81
N ALA A 235 4.22 -2.06 15.18
CA ALA A 235 3.37 -1.31 14.25
C ALA A 235 4.04 -0.02 13.77
N ARG A 236 4.79 0.68 14.64
CA ARG A 236 5.60 1.83 14.24
C ARG A 236 6.66 1.45 13.20
N ARG A 237 7.39 0.35 13.42
CA ARG A 237 8.38 -0.16 12.44
C ARG A 237 7.74 -0.60 11.13
N LEU A 238 6.58 -1.26 11.20
CA LEU A 238 5.82 -1.63 10.00
C LEU A 238 5.32 -0.39 9.24
N SER A 239 4.92 0.66 9.95
CA SER A 239 4.49 1.92 9.33
C SER A 239 5.59 2.59 8.51
N THR A 240 6.87 2.25 8.76
CA THR A 240 8.01 2.71 7.96
C THR A 240 7.89 2.35 6.47
N TYR A 241 7.25 1.21 6.16
CA TYR A 241 7.00 0.71 4.80
C TYR A 241 5.65 1.15 4.23
N LEU A 242 4.77 1.69 5.07
CA LEU A 242 3.43 2.10 4.69
C LEU A 242 3.44 3.61 4.51
N ALA A 243 3.28 4.11 3.29
CA ALA A 243 3.21 5.55 3.03
C ALA A 243 1.86 6.17 3.45
N TYR A 244 1.18 5.61 4.44
CA TYR A 244 -0.09 6.10 4.96
C TYR A 244 0.16 7.00 6.17
N ARG A 245 -0.41 8.22 6.15
CA ARG A 245 -0.31 9.16 7.26
C ARG A 245 -1.29 8.86 8.40
N ASP A 246 -2.46 8.33 8.07
CA ASP A 246 -3.66 8.24 8.92
C ASP A 246 -3.73 6.91 9.70
N LEU A 247 -2.60 6.24 9.90
CA LEU A 247 -2.56 4.95 10.57
C LEU A 247 -2.66 5.09 12.10
N ASN A 248 -3.69 4.49 12.69
CA ASN A 248 -3.69 4.24 14.12
C ASN A 248 -2.80 3.02 14.44
N LEU A 249 -1.61 3.27 14.98
CA LEU A 249 -0.61 2.23 15.24
C LEU A 249 -1.10 1.11 16.17
N ARG A 250 -1.92 1.43 17.17
CA ARG A 250 -2.49 0.41 18.06
C ARG A 250 -3.39 -0.56 17.30
N ARG A 251 -4.31 -0.02 16.48
CA ARG A 251 -5.21 -0.84 15.66
C ARG A 251 -4.46 -1.57 14.56
N LEU A 252 -3.44 -0.96 13.96
CA LEU A 252 -2.56 -1.65 13.03
C LEU A 252 -1.93 -2.87 13.71
N SER A 253 -1.40 -2.70 14.92
CA SER A 253 -0.79 -3.79 15.68
C SER A 253 -1.80 -4.93 15.98
N VAL A 254 -3.02 -4.60 16.44
CA VAL A 254 -4.10 -5.59 16.63
C VAL A 254 -4.47 -6.29 15.31
N GLY A 255 -4.60 -5.53 14.23
CA GLY A 255 -4.94 -6.06 12.91
C GLY A 255 -3.88 -7.05 12.42
N MET A 256 -2.60 -6.70 12.54
CA MET A 256 -1.49 -7.57 12.16
C MET A 256 -1.40 -8.82 13.05
N ALA A 257 -1.68 -8.70 14.35
CA ALA A 257 -1.77 -9.85 15.24
C ALA A 257 -2.90 -10.81 14.82
N ALA A 258 -4.08 -10.27 14.51
CA ALA A 258 -5.22 -11.05 14.02
C ALA A 258 -4.89 -11.74 12.69
N CYS A 259 -4.24 -11.03 11.75
CA CYS A 259 -3.73 -11.64 10.51
C CYS A 259 -2.80 -12.80 10.81
N GLY A 260 -1.79 -12.60 11.66
CA GLY A 260 -0.78 -13.61 12.00
C GLY A 260 -1.39 -14.86 12.64
N TYR A 261 -2.28 -14.71 13.63
CA TYR A 261 -2.96 -15.85 14.24
C TYR A 261 -3.89 -16.57 13.28
N THR A 262 -4.62 -15.83 12.44
CA THR A 262 -5.51 -16.44 11.44
C THR A 262 -4.70 -17.25 10.42
N MET A 263 -3.61 -16.69 9.90
CA MET A 263 -2.71 -17.39 8.98
C MET A 263 -2.08 -18.62 9.61
N ALA A 264 -1.60 -18.52 10.85
CA ALA A 264 -1.00 -19.64 11.57
C ALA A 264 -2.03 -20.75 11.85
N GLY A 265 -3.25 -20.36 12.23
CA GLY A 265 -4.37 -21.27 12.45
C GLY A 265 -4.83 -21.97 11.17
N LEU A 266 -4.92 -21.25 10.05
CA LEU A 266 -5.24 -21.85 8.75
C LEU A 266 -4.13 -22.80 8.29
N ASN A 267 -2.86 -22.42 8.42
CA ASN A 267 -1.75 -23.32 8.09
C ASN A 267 -1.81 -24.61 8.94
N LEU A 268 -2.08 -24.48 10.24
CA LEU A 268 -2.22 -25.62 11.15
C LEU A 268 -3.41 -26.50 10.77
N ALA A 269 -4.57 -25.90 10.50
CA ALA A 269 -5.78 -26.63 10.11
C ALA A 269 -5.55 -27.39 8.79
N VAL A 270 -4.94 -26.74 7.79
CA VAL A 270 -4.62 -27.39 6.51
C VAL A 270 -3.63 -28.53 6.71
N ALA A 271 -2.59 -28.33 7.53
CA ALA A 271 -1.59 -29.36 7.82
C ALA A 271 -2.17 -30.57 8.56
N MET A 272 -3.15 -30.37 9.46
CA MET A 272 -3.75 -31.48 10.24
C MET A 272 -4.88 -32.19 9.50
N MET A 273 -5.65 -31.48 8.66
CA MET A 273 -6.89 -32.00 8.08
C MET A 273 -6.75 -32.50 6.65
N PHE A 274 -5.67 -32.13 5.93
CA PHE A 274 -5.50 -32.45 4.52
C PHE A 274 -4.17 -33.17 4.24
N SER A 275 -4.06 -33.68 3.01
CA SER A 275 -2.82 -34.29 2.53
C SER A 275 -1.68 -33.28 2.36
N LYS A 276 -0.45 -33.80 2.33
CA LYS A 276 0.78 -33.01 2.10
C LYS A 276 0.72 -32.22 0.78
N ASP A 277 0.21 -32.82 -0.28
CA ASP A 277 0.10 -32.16 -1.59
C ASP A 277 -0.86 -30.96 -1.52
N THR A 278 -1.99 -31.13 -0.82
CA THR A 278 -2.95 -30.04 -0.60
C THR A 278 -2.33 -28.92 0.23
N TRP A 279 -1.59 -29.27 1.28
CA TRP A 279 -0.86 -28.30 2.08
C TRP A 279 0.18 -27.52 1.25
N LEU A 280 0.93 -28.21 0.39
CA LEU A 280 1.91 -27.57 -0.49
C LEU A 280 1.24 -26.60 -1.46
N TYR A 281 0.09 -26.97 -2.05
CA TYR A 281 -0.70 -26.07 -2.89
C TYR A 281 -1.19 -24.85 -2.11
N TYR A 282 -1.68 -25.06 -0.89
CA TYR A 282 -2.12 -23.97 -0.02
C TYR A 282 -0.98 -23.00 0.30
N THR A 283 0.18 -23.46 0.74
CA THR A 283 1.33 -22.59 1.08
C THR A 283 2.02 -21.96 -0.14
N THR A 284 1.68 -22.41 -1.35
CA THR A 284 2.24 -21.84 -2.58
C THR A 284 1.32 -20.76 -3.15
N TRP A 285 0.01 -20.94 -3.06
CA TRP A 285 -0.97 -20.08 -3.74
C TRP A 285 -2.09 -19.58 -2.85
N GLY A 286 -2.62 -20.44 -1.97
CA GLY A 286 -3.78 -20.12 -1.15
C GLY A 286 -3.47 -19.08 -0.08
N ASP A 287 -2.36 -19.26 0.64
CA ASP A 287 -1.91 -18.38 1.70
C ASP A 287 -1.66 -16.94 1.20
N PHE A 288 -1.16 -16.79 -0.02
CA PHE A 288 -0.93 -15.49 -0.67
C PHE A 288 -2.22 -14.68 -0.83
N VAL A 289 -3.31 -15.32 -1.28
CA VAL A 289 -4.60 -14.63 -1.43
C VAL A 289 -5.16 -14.23 -0.06
N VAL A 290 -5.07 -15.13 0.92
CA VAL A 290 -5.56 -14.88 2.28
C VAL A 290 -4.78 -13.73 2.93
N VAL A 291 -3.44 -13.72 2.83
CA VAL A 291 -2.63 -12.67 3.46
C VAL A 291 -2.89 -11.30 2.83
N ILE A 292 -3.13 -11.21 1.52
CA ILE A 292 -3.50 -9.95 0.86
C ILE A 292 -4.82 -9.43 1.42
N VAL A 293 -5.85 -10.28 1.46
CA VAL A 293 -7.19 -9.87 1.93
C VAL A 293 -7.13 -9.44 3.40
N LEU A 294 -6.50 -10.25 4.26
CA LEU A 294 -6.39 -9.95 5.69
C LEU A 294 -5.56 -8.69 5.95
N THR A 295 -4.44 -8.52 5.25
CA THR A 295 -3.60 -7.32 5.41
C THR A 295 -4.32 -6.07 4.93
N GLN A 296 -5.02 -6.13 3.79
CA GLN A 296 -5.81 -5.01 3.30
C GLN A 296 -6.95 -4.65 4.26
N TRP A 297 -7.62 -5.66 4.83
CA TRP A 297 -8.61 -5.46 5.87
C TRP A 297 -8.00 -4.79 7.12
N ALA A 298 -6.86 -5.27 7.61
CA ALA A 298 -6.18 -4.70 8.77
C ALA A 298 -5.77 -3.24 8.55
N LEU A 299 -5.26 -2.91 7.35
CA LEU A 299 -4.91 -1.54 6.97
C LEU A 299 -6.14 -0.63 6.94
N ASN A 300 -7.23 -1.06 6.27
CA ASN A 300 -8.46 -0.28 6.21
C ASN A 300 -9.07 -0.07 7.61
N TRP A 301 -9.02 -1.09 8.45
CA TRP A 301 -9.49 -1.02 9.84
C TRP A 301 -8.61 -0.11 10.70
N ALA A 302 -7.29 -0.11 10.49
CA ALA A 302 -6.37 0.77 11.21
C ALA A 302 -6.54 2.25 10.83
N ARG A 303 -6.93 2.54 9.58
CA ARG A 303 -7.15 3.90 9.06
C ARG A 303 -8.50 4.50 9.47
N THR A 304 -9.51 3.67 9.71
CA THR A 304 -10.88 4.12 10.04
C THR A 304 -11.05 4.61 11.49
N ALA A 305 -9.96 4.78 12.25
CA ALA A 305 -10.01 5.33 13.60
C ALA A 305 -10.05 6.85 13.57
N ARG A 306 -11.15 7.43 14.08
CA ARG A 306 -11.19 8.83 14.48
C ARG A 306 -10.45 9.00 15.79
#